data_AF-A0A2H6MXM9-F1
#
_entry.id   AF-A0A2H6MXM9-F1
#
_cell.length_a   1.000
_cell.length_b   1.000
_cell.length_c   1.000
_cell.angle_alpha   90.00
_cell.angle_beta   90.00
_cell.angle_gamma   90.00
#
_symmetry.space_group_name_H-M   'P 1'
#
loop_
_entity.id
_entity.type
_entity.pdbx_description
1 polymer ?
#
loop_
_entity_poly.entity_id
_entity_poly.type
_entity_poly.pdbx_seq_one_letter_code
_entity_poly.pdbx_strand_id
1 'polypeptide(L)'
;RVHGDLLKVMINPDPEKRPSAVALVKHSALLSTARKSAEQLRIELNAEKFKNSLLQKELKKAQMAKAAAEERAQFTDRMTTRSTAQNRIARLTGKKMNRSVSLTIY
;
A
#
# COMPACT_ATOMS: atom_id res chain seq x y z
N ARG A 1 13.66 -30.90 10.29
CA ARG A 1 14.33 -32.22 10.26
C ARG A 1 15.14 -32.49 8.96
N VAL A 2 15.24 -31.53 8.01
CA VAL A 2 15.78 -31.78 6.64
C VAL A 2 17.30 -31.52 6.52
N HIS A 3 17.91 -30.77 7.44
CA HIS A 3 19.33 -30.39 7.34
C HIS A 3 20.31 -31.44 7.89
N GLY A 4 19.85 -32.33 8.78
CA GLY A 4 20.73 -33.32 9.43
C GLY A 4 21.30 -34.36 8.46
N ASP A 5 20.55 -34.72 7.42
CA ASP A 5 21.02 -35.71 6.44
C ASP A 5 22.08 -35.11 5.49
N LEU A 6 22.02 -33.80 5.22
CA LEU A 6 23.05 -33.13 4.44
C LEU A 6 24.41 -33.14 5.17
N LEU A 7 24.40 -32.82 6.47
CA LEU A 7 25.62 -32.80 7.27
C LEU A 7 26.32 -34.17 7.28
N LYS A 8 25.56 -35.27 7.37
CA LYS A 8 26.12 -36.63 7.32
C LYS A 8 26.91 -36.90 6.04
N VAL A 9 26.46 -36.41 4.88
CA VAL A 9 27.17 -36.61 3.61
C VAL A 9 28.39 -35.68 3.50
N MET A 10 28.32 -34.47 4.06
CA MET A 10 29.45 -33.52 4.06
C MET A 10 30.65 -33.97 4.91
N ILE A 11 30.39 -34.63 6.05
CA ILE A 11 31.43 -35.09 6.98
C ILE A 11 31.91 -36.53 6.69
N ASN A 12 31.66 -37.05 5.50
CA ASN A 12 32.03 -38.42 5.15
C ASN A 12 33.54 -38.64 5.35
N PRO A 13 34.00 -39.70 6.02
CA PRO A 13 35.43 -39.97 6.17
C PRO A 13 36.14 -40.15 4.82
N ASP A 14 35.44 -40.68 3.82
CA ASP A 14 35.93 -40.82 2.46
C ASP A 14 35.72 -39.49 1.67
N PRO A 15 36.80 -38.80 1.24
CA PRO A 15 36.70 -37.53 0.54
C PRO A 15 35.98 -37.63 -0.80
N GLU A 16 36.10 -38.77 -1.51
CA GLU A 16 35.45 -38.98 -2.81
C GLU A 16 33.93 -39.12 -2.68
N LYS A 17 33.44 -39.46 -1.48
CA LYS A 17 32.00 -39.54 -1.19
C LYS A 17 31.41 -38.22 -0.69
N ARG A 18 32.24 -37.20 -0.43
CA ARG A 18 31.74 -35.88 -0.03
C ARG A 18 31.15 -35.17 -1.25
N PRO A 19 30.04 -34.43 -1.08
CA PRO A 19 29.47 -33.67 -2.18
C PRO A 19 30.40 -32.50 -2.52
N SER A 20 30.57 -32.24 -3.81
CA SER A 20 31.24 -31.04 -4.27
C SER A 20 30.42 -29.78 -3.95
N ALA A 21 31.04 -28.61 -4.04
CA ALA A 21 30.34 -27.33 -3.86
C ALA A 21 29.13 -27.18 -4.83
N VAL A 22 29.27 -27.66 -6.06
CA VAL A 22 28.18 -27.64 -7.06
C VAL A 22 27.05 -28.60 -6.67
N ALA A 23 27.38 -29.77 -6.12
CA ALA A 23 26.38 -30.74 -5.66
C ALA A 23 25.61 -30.21 -4.44
N LEU A 24 26.29 -29.48 -3.54
CA LEU A 24 25.67 -28.84 -2.38
C LEU A 24 24.60 -27.83 -2.78
N VAL A 25 24.88 -26.93 -3.73
CA VAL A 25 23.92 -25.91 -4.19
C VAL A 25 22.64 -26.54 -4.78
N LYS A 26 22.74 -27.76 -5.32
CA LYS A 26 21.60 -28.51 -5.88
C LYS A 26 20.88 -29.38 -4.84
N HIS A 27 21.36 -29.46 -3.61
CA HIS A 27 20.80 -30.33 -2.59
C HIS A 27 19.44 -29.81 -2.10
N SER A 28 18.44 -30.70 -2.01
CA SER A 28 17.05 -30.37 -1.67
C SER A 28 16.86 -29.73 -0.29
N ALA A 29 17.79 -29.98 0.64
CA ALA A 29 17.81 -29.34 1.97
C ALA A 29 18.25 -27.87 1.94
N LEU A 30 18.99 -27.44 0.91
CA LEU A 30 19.42 -26.05 0.71
C LEU A 30 18.51 -25.30 -0.28
N LEU A 31 17.84 -26.03 -1.16
CA LEU A 31 16.82 -25.48 -2.08
C LEU A 31 15.49 -25.20 -1.36
N SER A 32 15.48 -24.20 -0.48
CA SER A 32 14.27 -23.76 0.25
C SER A 32 13.20 -23.14 -0.67
N THR A 33 13.58 -22.61 -1.83
CA THR A 33 12.68 -21.89 -2.76
C THR A 33 12.22 -22.75 -3.94
N ALA A 34 12.87 -23.88 -4.22
CA ALA A 34 12.59 -24.69 -5.41
C ALA A 34 11.42 -25.68 -5.25
N ARG A 35 10.71 -25.67 -4.11
CA ARG A 35 9.65 -26.64 -3.84
C ARG A 35 8.30 -26.32 -4.47
N LYS A 36 8.11 -25.13 -5.04
CA LYS A 36 6.87 -24.81 -5.74
C LYS A 36 6.94 -25.34 -7.17
N SER A 37 5.96 -26.16 -7.55
CA SER A 37 5.84 -26.61 -8.95
C SER A 37 5.57 -25.41 -9.86
N ALA A 38 5.88 -25.53 -11.15
CA ALA A 38 5.56 -24.49 -12.14
C ALA A 38 4.05 -24.14 -12.13
N GLU A 39 3.19 -25.13 -11.91
CA GLU A 39 1.75 -24.93 -11.82
C GLU A 39 1.34 -24.13 -10.57
N GLN A 40 1.93 -24.43 -9.41
CA GLN A 40 1.70 -23.66 -8.18
C GLN A 40 2.13 -22.20 -8.34
N LEU A 41 3.30 -21.98 -8.95
CA LEU A 41 3.79 -20.62 -9.24
C LEU A 41 2.86 -19.87 -10.19
N ARG A 42 2.30 -20.55 -11.20
CA ARG A 42 1.34 -19.96 -12.13
C ARG A 42 0.03 -19.55 -11.45
N ILE A 43 -0.49 -20.40 -10.56
CA ILE A 43 -1.70 -20.12 -9.77
C ILE A 43 -1.47 -18.90 -8.88
N GLU A 44 -0.37 -18.87 -8.11
CA GLU A 44 -0.01 -17.75 -7.24
C GLU A 44 0.16 -16.46 -8.04
N LEU A 45 0.85 -16.52 -9.19
CA LEU A 45 1.05 -15.36 -10.06
C LEU A 45 -0.28 -14.81 -10.59
N ASN A 46 -1.21 -15.68 -10.98
CA ASN A 46 -2.52 -15.26 -11.46
C ASN A 46 -3.36 -14.62 -10.34
N ALA A 47 -3.32 -15.20 -9.14
CA ALA A 47 -3.98 -14.63 -7.96
C ALA A 47 -3.47 -13.22 -7.67
N GLU A 48 -2.15 -13.02 -7.70
CA GLU A 48 -1.54 -11.71 -7.44
C GLU A 48 -1.86 -10.70 -8.56
N LYS A 49 -1.87 -11.13 -9.82
CA LYS A 49 -2.31 -10.29 -10.95
C LYS A 49 -3.76 -9.86 -10.82
N PHE A 50 -4.65 -10.76 -10.40
CA PHE A 50 -6.06 -10.44 -10.18
C PHE A 50 -6.23 -9.41 -9.06
N LYS A 51 -5.56 -9.62 -7.92
CA LYS A 51 -5.55 -8.68 -6.79
C LYS A 51 -5.04 -7.31 -7.22
N ASN A 52 -3.95 -7.24 -7.96
CA ASN A 52 -3.42 -5.98 -8.51
C ASN A 52 -4.41 -5.29 -9.44
N SER A 53 -5.08 -6.03 -10.33
CA SER A 53 -6.09 -5.47 -11.23
C SER A 53 -7.28 -4.88 -10.46
N LEU A 54 -7.73 -5.56 -9.40
CA LEU A 54 -8.80 -5.09 -8.53
C LEU A 54 -8.40 -3.79 -7.84
N LEU A 55 -7.22 -3.77 -7.21
CA LEU A 55 -6.68 -2.59 -6.52
C LEU A 55 -6.51 -1.40 -7.47
N GLN A 56 -6.05 -1.62 -8.70
CA GLN A 56 -5.93 -0.54 -9.70
C GLN A 56 -7.29 0.07 -10.08
N LYS A 57 -8.33 -0.76 -10.18
CA LYS A 57 -9.70 -0.27 -10.45
C LYS A 57 -10.22 0.57 -9.28
N GLU A 58 -10.02 0.12 -8.05
CA GLU A 58 -10.42 0.86 -6.85
C GLU A 58 -9.66 2.18 -6.71
N LEU A 59 -8.35 2.16 -6.94
CA LEU A 59 -7.50 3.35 -6.93
C LEU A 59 -7.97 4.38 -7.96
N LYS A 60 -8.30 3.95 -9.18
CA LYS A 60 -8.84 4.85 -10.21
C LYS A 60 -10.17 5.48 -9.78
N LYS A 61 -11.07 4.70 -9.16
CA LYS A 61 -12.34 5.21 -8.62
C LYS A 61 -12.10 6.23 -7.51
N ALA A 62 -11.19 5.94 -6.58
CA ALA A 62 -10.84 6.84 -5.48
C ALA A 62 -10.25 8.17 -6.00
N GLN A 63 -9.36 8.10 -7.00
CA GLN A 63 -8.79 9.28 -7.64
C GLN A 63 -9.87 10.13 -8.34
N MET A 64 -10.80 9.51 -9.07
CA MET A 64 -11.91 10.22 -9.69
C MET A 64 -12.82 10.89 -8.65
N ALA A 65 -13.17 10.17 -7.57
CA ALA A 65 -13.99 10.73 -6.50
C ALA A 65 -13.30 11.91 -5.82
N LYS A 66 -11.98 11.81 -5.58
CA LYS A 66 -11.17 12.91 -5.04
C LYS A 66 -11.18 14.12 -5.96
N ALA A 67 -10.93 13.94 -7.26
CA ALA A 67 -10.95 15.02 -8.24
C ALA A 67 -12.32 15.73 -8.30
N ALA A 68 -13.42 14.95 -8.30
CA ALA A 68 -14.78 15.51 -8.29
C ALA A 68 -15.09 16.29 -7.00
N ALA A 69 -14.57 15.84 -5.85
CA ALA A 69 -14.72 16.56 -4.59
C ALA A 69 -13.93 17.88 -4.58
N GLU A 70 -12.72 17.89 -5.12
CA GLU A 70 -11.90 19.10 -5.26
C GLU A 70 -12.55 20.12 -6.21
N GLU A 71 -13.13 19.69 -7.33
CA GLU A 71 -13.87 20.58 -8.24
C GLU A 71 -15.10 21.22 -7.54
N ARG A 72 -15.86 20.42 -6.78
CA ARG A 72 -17.00 20.93 -6.00
C ARG A 72 -16.56 21.93 -4.95
N ALA A 73 -15.46 21.66 -4.23
CA ALA A 73 -14.91 22.58 -3.23
C ALA A 73 -14.49 23.92 -3.86
N GLN A 74 -13.84 23.88 -5.04
CA GLN A 74 -13.47 25.10 -5.77
C GLN A 74 -14.70 25.89 -6.25
N PHE A 75 -15.76 25.21 -6.68
CA PHE A 75 -17.01 25.88 -7.06
C PHE A 75 -17.68 26.57 -5.86
N THR A 76 -17.75 25.90 -4.71
CA THR A 76 -18.30 26.48 -3.48
C THR A 76 -17.47 27.66 -2.97
N ASP A 77 -16.15 27.60 -3.05
CA ASP A 77 -15.26 28.70 -2.65
C ASP A 77 -15.49 29.95 -3.52
N ARG A 78 -15.66 29.76 -4.85
CA ARG A 78 -16.03 30.84 -5.78
C ARG A 78 -17.40 31.45 -5.51
N MET A 79 -18.38 30.67 -5.08
CA MET A 79 -19.70 31.19 -4.66
C MET A 79 -19.63 31.95 -3.32
N THR A 80 -18.80 31.48 -2.38
CA THR A 80 -18.62 32.11 -1.08
C THR A 80 -17.90 33.46 -1.21
N THR A 81 -16.90 33.57 -2.09
CA THR A 81 -16.21 34.82 -2.40
C THR A 81 -17.08 35.83 -3.17
N ARG A 82 -18.00 35.38 -4.05
CA ARG A 82 -18.99 36.26 -4.71
C ARG A 82 -20.05 36.80 -3.74
N SER A 83 -20.59 35.96 -2.86
CA SER A 83 -21.59 36.40 -1.88
C SER A 83 -21.02 37.32 -0.80
N THR A 84 -19.74 37.16 -0.44
CA THR A 84 -19.00 38.09 0.45
C THR A 84 -18.62 39.39 -0.26
N ALA A 85 -18.28 39.37 -1.55
CA ALA A 85 -18.01 40.59 -2.33
C ALA A 85 -19.28 41.44 -2.52
N GLN A 86 -20.44 40.83 -2.79
CA GLN A 86 -21.72 41.55 -2.88
C GLN A 86 -22.20 42.08 -1.50
N ASN A 87 -21.85 41.39 -0.40
CA ASN A 87 -22.15 41.88 0.95
C ASN A 87 -21.30 43.09 1.39
N ARG A 88 -20.17 43.39 0.73
CA ARG A 88 -19.32 44.54 1.09
C ARG A 88 -19.84 45.88 0.57
N ILE A 89 -20.74 45.89 -0.41
CA ILE A 89 -21.33 47.13 -0.93
C ILE A 89 -22.53 47.59 -0.06
N ALA A 90 -23.04 46.75 0.83
CA ALA A 90 -24.29 46.99 1.56
C ALA A 90 -24.16 47.30 3.07
N ARG A 91 -22.99 47.71 3.60
CA ARG A 91 -22.88 48.05 5.04
C ARG A 91 -22.13 49.35 5.31
N LEU A 92 -22.87 50.45 5.34
CA LEU A 92 -22.50 51.68 6.05
C LEU A 92 -23.31 51.89 7.35
N THR A 93 -24.14 50.94 7.81
CA THR A 93 -24.96 51.16 9.01
C THR A 93 -24.85 50.01 10.01
N GLY A 94 -24.53 50.40 11.25
CA GLY A 94 -24.12 49.53 12.34
C GLY A 94 -25.15 48.47 12.73
N LYS A 95 -24.66 47.29 13.08
CA LYS A 95 -25.43 46.28 13.80
C LYS A 95 -24.59 45.66 14.92
N LYS A 96 -25.24 45.58 16.09
CA LYS A 96 -24.79 45.11 17.40
C LYS A 96 -23.95 43.82 17.33
N MET A 97 -22.76 43.85 17.93
CA MET A 97 -21.87 42.69 18.09
C MET A 97 -22.05 42.09 19.49
N ASN A 98 -22.65 40.90 19.59
CA ASN A 98 -22.56 40.10 20.82
C ASN A 98 -21.37 39.14 20.67
N ARG A 99 -20.21 39.48 21.25
CA ARG A 99 -19.08 38.57 21.41
C ARG A 99 -18.98 38.19 22.87
N SER A 100 -19.42 36.99 23.24
CA SER A 100 -19.06 36.37 24.51
C SER A 100 -17.83 35.47 24.30
N VAL A 101 -16.84 35.61 25.17
CA VAL A 101 -15.68 34.71 25.28
C VAL A 101 -15.71 34.06 26.66
N SER A 102 -15.65 32.73 26.73
CA SER A 102 -15.34 32.00 27.96
C SER A 102 -14.27 30.97 27.65
N LEU A 103 -13.11 31.15 28.28
CA LEU A 103 -12.02 30.20 28.30
C LEU A 103 -12.17 29.32 29.55
N THR A 104 -12.26 28.01 29.37
CA THR A 104 -12.13 27.04 30.47
C THR A 104 -10.94 26.16 30.19
N ILE A 105 -9.94 26.24 31.05
CA ILE A 105 -8.76 25.38 31.05
C ILE A 105 -9.00 24.31 32.13
N TYR A 106 -8.86 23.03 31.76
CA TYR A 106 -8.63 21.91 32.67
C TYR A 106 -7.42 21.13 32.18
#